data_AF-A0A8H6WNA5-F1
#
_entry.id   AF-A0A8H6WNA5-F1
#
_cell.length_a   1.000
_cell.length_b   1.000
_cell.length_c   1.000
_cell.angle_alpha   90.00
_cell.angle_beta   90.00
_cell.angle_gamma   90.00
#
_symmetry.space_group_name_H-M   'P 1'
#
loop_
_entity.id
_entity.type
_entity.pdbx_description
1 polymer ?
#
loop_
_entity_poly.entity_id
_entity_poly.type
_entity_poly.pdbx_seq_one_letter_code
_entity_poly.pdbx_strand_id
1 'polypeptide(L)'
;MPPPTTDLSAEDTTALVERLQSLLELDELSFASISHAITHLSARDTHAQVAKTRVGLVETQLKAHLATMRDEEVLIDRWINELESSLSNTKQPDSNSESEVVPPPTHESESKREVLLRKAKEDRATLDGMKARGCGIAAPEITFSQLNRLQESNANKKDEIKEKQARLRAFQGLPANLDLARDKLRTAREAQMELVRTREKLLGQMAAGVA
;
A
#
# COMPACT_ATOMS: atom_id res chain seq x y z
N MET A 1 52.41 27.63 -58.78
CA MET A 1 51.97 28.18 -57.49
C MET A 1 52.30 27.14 -56.42
N PRO A 2 53.17 27.44 -55.44
CA PRO A 2 53.48 26.52 -54.36
C PRO A 2 52.37 26.56 -53.29
N PRO A 3 52.17 25.47 -52.52
CA PRO A 3 51.20 25.44 -51.43
C PRO A 3 51.66 26.34 -50.27
N PRO A 4 50.73 26.96 -49.51
CA PRO A 4 51.07 27.72 -48.33
C PRO A 4 51.52 26.74 -47.23
N THR A 5 52.82 26.67 -46.96
CA THR A 5 53.36 26.07 -45.75
C THR A 5 53.03 26.99 -44.58
N THR A 6 52.04 26.60 -43.80
CA THR A 6 51.81 27.17 -42.47
C THR A 6 52.92 26.70 -41.55
N ASP A 7 54.01 27.48 -41.48
CA ASP A 7 54.95 27.44 -40.36
C ASP A 7 54.20 27.95 -39.11
N LEU A 8 53.43 27.06 -38.48
CA LEU A 8 53.08 27.19 -37.08
C LEU A 8 54.37 26.95 -36.30
N SER A 9 54.85 27.99 -35.63
CA SER A 9 56.07 27.94 -34.81
C SER A 9 56.05 26.70 -33.91
N ALA A 10 57.15 25.95 -33.85
CA ALA A 10 57.29 24.79 -32.98
C ALA A 10 57.00 25.13 -31.50
N GLU A 11 57.22 26.40 -31.11
CA GLU A 11 56.95 26.92 -29.76
C GLU A 11 55.45 26.98 -29.41
N ASP A 12 54.57 27.20 -30.39
CA ASP A 12 53.12 27.19 -30.17
C ASP A 12 52.61 25.77 -29.92
N THR A 13 53.26 24.77 -30.52
CA THR A 13 52.88 23.37 -30.37
C THR A 13 53.28 22.80 -29.01
N THR A 14 54.44 23.19 -28.46
CA THR A 14 54.89 22.77 -27.14
C THR A 14 54.06 23.43 -26.03
N ALA A 15 53.74 24.72 -26.17
CA ALA A 15 52.86 25.42 -25.24
C ALA A 15 51.44 24.82 -25.21
N LEU A 16 50.92 24.39 -26.36
CA LEU A 16 49.63 23.71 -26.44
C LEU A 16 49.69 22.32 -25.78
N VAL A 17 50.79 21.60 -25.93
CA VAL A 17 51.02 20.29 -25.31
C VAL A 17 51.11 20.40 -23.78
N GLU A 18 51.85 21.36 -23.22
CA GLU A 18 51.91 21.61 -21.77
C GLU A 18 50.54 22.01 -21.20
N ARG A 19 49.77 22.80 -21.97
CA ARG A 19 48.41 23.18 -21.57
C ARG A 19 47.45 21.99 -21.59
N LEU A 20 47.56 21.08 -22.56
CA LEU A 20 46.78 19.84 -22.58
C LEU A 20 47.21 18.89 -21.46
N GLN A 21 48.50 18.83 -21.15
CA GLN A 21 49.04 18.04 -20.05
C GLN A 21 48.47 18.48 -18.70
N SER A 22 48.49 19.79 -18.44
CA SER A 22 47.95 20.37 -17.21
C SER A 22 46.42 20.27 -17.12
N LEU A 23 45.71 20.42 -18.25
CA LEU A 23 44.24 20.30 -18.28
C LEU A 23 43.75 18.86 -18.02
N LEU A 24 44.48 17.86 -18.53
CA LEU A 24 44.15 16.45 -18.38
C LEU A 24 44.82 15.80 -17.15
N GLU A 25 45.59 16.56 -16.38
CA GLU A 25 46.37 16.10 -15.21
C GLU A 25 47.22 14.86 -15.53
N LEU A 26 47.91 14.87 -16.69
CA LEU A 26 48.71 13.72 -17.15
C LEU A 26 50.19 13.90 -16.81
N ASP A 27 50.81 12.90 -16.18
CA ASP A 27 52.26 12.91 -15.90
C ASP A 27 53.11 12.74 -17.17
N GLU A 28 52.61 12.00 -18.18
CA GLU A 28 53.28 11.80 -19.48
C GLU A 28 52.30 11.86 -20.66
N LEU A 29 52.68 12.58 -21.74
CA LEU A 29 51.97 12.57 -23.03
C LEU A 29 52.35 11.32 -23.85
N SER A 30 51.84 10.16 -23.44
CA SER A 30 51.82 8.98 -24.30
C SER A 30 50.44 8.81 -24.94
N PHE A 31 50.40 8.20 -26.13
CA PHE A 31 49.13 7.86 -26.79
C PHE A 31 48.22 7.02 -25.89
N ALA A 32 48.80 6.12 -25.09
CA ALA A 32 48.08 5.32 -24.11
C ALA A 32 47.49 6.17 -22.98
N SER A 33 48.25 7.14 -22.45
CA SER A 33 47.83 8.10 -21.42
C SER A 33 46.67 8.98 -21.90
N ILE A 34 46.78 9.54 -23.11
CA ILE A 34 45.73 10.35 -23.73
C ILE A 34 44.47 9.51 -23.98
N SER A 35 44.62 8.30 -24.53
CA SER A 35 43.48 7.39 -24.76
C SER A 35 42.80 7.01 -23.45
N HIS A 36 43.58 6.73 -22.40
CA HIS A 36 43.06 6.45 -21.06
C HIS A 36 42.30 7.66 -20.50
N ALA A 37 42.86 8.87 -20.59
CA ALA A 37 42.19 10.10 -20.14
C ALA A 37 40.89 10.35 -20.89
N ILE A 38 40.86 10.14 -22.21
CA ILE A 38 39.63 10.26 -23.03
C ILE A 38 38.59 9.24 -22.59
N THR A 39 38.97 7.96 -22.43
CA THR A 39 38.04 6.92 -21.98
C THR A 39 37.52 7.22 -20.57
N HIS A 40 38.38 7.66 -19.65
CA HIS A 40 38.00 8.04 -18.30
C HIS A 40 37.07 9.26 -18.26
N LEU A 41 37.34 10.30 -19.06
CA LEU A 41 36.48 11.46 -19.19
C LEU A 41 35.11 11.08 -19.76
N SER A 42 35.07 10.22 -20.79
CA SER A 42 33.83 9.71 -21.35
C SER A 42 33.04 8.84 -20.35
N ALA A 43 33.73 8.03 -19.54
CA ALA A 43 33.12 7.25 -18.47
C ALA A 43 32.55 8.16 -17.38
N ARG A 44 33.24 9.25 -17.00
CA ARG A 44 32.75 10.24 -16.05
C ARG A 44 31.54 11.00 -16.59
N ASP A 45 31.53 11.37 -17.87
CA ASP A 45 30.39 12.05 -18.48
C ASP A 45 29.16 11.13 -18.51
N THR A 46 29.31 9.90 -18.99
CA THR A 46 28.21 8.91 -18.97
C THR A 46 27.72 8.64 -17.54
N HIS A 47 28.63 8.53 -16.56
CA HIS A 47 28.25 8.39 -15.15
C HIS A 47 27.52 9.62 -14.62
N ALA A 48 27.95 10.84 -14.98
CA ALA A 48 27.28 12.08 -14.60
C ALA A 48 25.87 12.18 -15.25
N GLN A 49 25.72 11.77 -16.51
CA GLN A 49 24.40 11.69 -17.17
C GLN A 49 23.49 10.68 -16.47
N VAL A 50 24.01 9.49 -16.14
CA VAL A 50 23.25 8.47 -15.40
C VAL A 50 22.87 8.99 -14.01
N ALA A 51 23.79 9.62 -13.29
CA ALA A 51 23.49 10.21 -11.98
C ALA A 51 22.42 11.31 -12.08
N LYS A 52 22.51 12.18 -13.09
CA LYS A 52 21.52 13.23 -13.36
C LYS A 52 20.13 12.65 -13.62
N THR A 53 20.02 11.61 -14.46
CA THR A 53 18.72 10.96 -14.72
C THR A 53 18.15 10.30 -13.47
N ARG A 54 18.99 9.65 -12.65
CA ARG A 54 18.59 9.05 -11.36
C ARG A 54 18.08 10.10 -10.37
N VAL A 55 18.78 11.23 -10.23
CA VAL A 55 18.34 12.32 -9.35
C VAL A 55 17.02 12.91 -9.84
N GLY A 56 16.85 13.09 -11.16
CA GLY A 56 15.58 13.54 -11.73
C GLY A 56 14.42 12.59 -11.44
N LEU A 57 14.65 11.27 -11.53
CA LEU A 57 13.64 10.28 -11.16
C LEU A 57 13.27 10.39 -9.67
N VAL A 58 14.26 10.44 -8.78
CA VAL A 58 14.04 10.58 -7.34
C VAL A 58 13.27 11.87 -7.04
N GLU A 59 13.59 12.98 -7.70
CA GLU A 59 12.88 14.24 -7.55
C GLU A 59 11.40 14.10 -7.95
N THR A 60 11.10 13.45 -9.07
CA THR A 60 9.70 13.22 -9.48
C THR A 60 8.94 12.33 -8.50
N GLN A 61 9.59 11.30 -7.96
CA GLN A 61 9.00 10.42 -6.95
C GLN A 61 8.73 11.16 -5.64
N LEU A 62 9.68 11.99 -5.17
CA LEU A 62 9.50 12.83 -3.99
C LEU A 62 8.36 13.85 -4.19
N LYS A 63 8.25 14.46 -5.37
CA LYS A 63 7.14 15.36 -5.70
C LYS A 63 5.80 14.63 -5.67
N ALA A 64 5.73 13.40 -6.20
CA ALA A 64 4.52 12.59 -6.14
C ALA A 64 4.14 12.24 -4.69
N HIS A 65 5.10 11.81 -3.87
CA HIS A 65 4.85 11.52 -2.45
C HIS A 65 4.44 12.76 -1.65
N LEU A 66 5.01 13.94 -1.96
CA LEU A 66 4.57 15.19 -1.33
C LEU A 66 3.14 15.56 -1.74
N ALA A 67 2.74 15.31 -2.99
CA ALA A 67 1.35 15.52 -3.42
C ALA A 67 0.39 14.59 -2.66
N THR A 68 0.71 13.30 -2.56
CA THR A 68 -0.13 12.36 -1.81
C THR A 68 -0.22 12.72 -0.32
N MET A 69 0.88 13.15 0.30
CA MET A 69 0.88 13.59 1.70
C MET A 69 0.01 14.83 1.93
N ARG A 70 0.01 15.78 0.98
CA ARG A 70 -0.88 16.95 1.04
C ARG A 70 -2.35 16.56 0.88
N ASP A 71 -2.65 15.61 0.00
CA ASP A 71 -4.03 15.13 -0.17
C ASP A 71 -4.51 14.40 1.11
N GLU A 72 -3.63 13.63 1.75
CA GLU A 72 -3.90 12.99 3.05
C GLU A 72 -4.10 14.04 4.16
N GLU A 73 -3.29 15.09 4.21
CA GLU A 73 -3.45 16.21 5.14
C GLU A 73 -4.82 16.87 4.97
N VAL A 74 -5.23 17.18 3.73
CA VAL A 74 -6.56 17.73 3.44
C VAL A 74 -7.69 16.80 3.87
N LEU A 75 -7.50 15.47 3.73
CA LEU A 75 -8.47 14.48 4.19
C LEU A 75 -8.57 14.46 5.72
N ILE A 76 -7.44 14.54 6.41
CA ILE A 76 -7.38 14.61 7.87
C ILE A 76 -8.09 15.88 8.35
N ASP A 77 -7.80 17.04 7.76
CA ASP A 77 -8.46 18.30 8.09
C ASP A 77 -9.96 18.23 7.87
N ARG A 78 -10.40 17.60 6.77
CA ARG A 78 -11.82 17.35 6.53
C ARG A 78 -12.46 16.49 7.62
N TRP A 79 -11.77 15.42 8.04
CA TRP A 79 -12.26 14.56 9.12
C TRP A 79 -12.28 15.27 10.46
N ILE A 80 -11.29 16.11 10.76
CA ILE A 80 -11.27 16.95 11.96
C ILE A 80 -12.49 17.89 11.93
N ASN A 81 -12.72 18.59 10.83
CA ASN A 81 -13.86 19.49 10.68
C ASN A 81 -15.21 18.77 10.78
N GLU A 82 -15.35 17.58 10.19
CA GLU A 82 -16.57 16.76 10.31
C GLU A 82 -16.80 16.30 11.76
N LEU A 83 -15.73 15.87 12.45
CA LEU A 83 -15.81 15.46 13.84
C LEU A 83 -16.15 16.65 14.75
N GLU A 84 -15.53 17.81 14.54
CA GLU A 84 -15.83 19.06 15.27
C GLU A 84 -17.24 19.57 14.96
N SER A 85 -17.71 19.47 13.71
CA SER A 85 -19.09 19.79 13.33
C SER A 85 -20.08 18.84 14.02
N SER A 86 -19.81 17.54 14.04
CA SER A 86 -20.64 16.56 14.74
C SER A 86 -20.68 16.80 16.26
N LEU A 87 -19.57 17.28 16.85
CA LEU A 87 -19.48 17.62 18.27
C LEU A 87 -20.19 18.94 18.60
N SER A 88 -20.14 19.93 17.72
CA SER A 88 -20.80 21.24 17.92
C SER A 88 -22.30 21.17 17.65
N ASN A 89 -22.73 20.37 16.67
CA ASN A 89 -24.16 20.04 16.46
C ASN A 89 -24.77 19.26 17.64
N THR A 90 -23.95 18.72 18.55
CA THR A 90 -24.42 18.09 19.80
C THR A 90 -24.56 19.08 20.97
N LYS A 91 -24.16 20.35 20.81
CA LYS A 91 -24.06 21.33 21.91
C LYS A 91 -24.91 22.59 21.76
N GLN A 92 -25.79 22.71 20.75
CA GLN A 92 -26.79 23.78 20.73
C GLN A 92 -28.19 23.26 21.12
N PRO A 93 -28.60 23.47 22.39
CA PRO A 93 -30.00 23.60 22.74
C PRO A 93 -30.38 25.06 22.53
N ASP A 94 -30.81 25.43 21.33
CA ASP A 94 -31.47 26.72 21.17
C ASP A 94 -32.89 26.60 21.74
N SER A 95 -33.08 27.33 22.85
CA SER A 95 -34.37 27.66 23.45
C SER A 95 -35.40 28.03 22.38
N ASN A 96 -36.61 27.51 22.55
CA ASN A 96 -37.84 27.78 21.79
C ASN A 96 -38.14 26.83 20.61
N SER A 97 -38.36 25.56 20.91
CA SER A 97 -39.43 24.77 20.28
C SER A 97 -39.85 23.69 21.26
N GLU A 98 -41.02 23.87 21.86
CA GLU A 98 -41.70 22.80 22.59
C GLU A 98 -42.02 21.66 21.62
N SER A 99 -41.77 20.43 22.08
CA SER A 99 -42.15 19.17 21.44
C SER A 99 -41.18 18.60 20.39
N GLU A 100 -40.04 18.07 20.82
CA GLU A 100 -39.73 16.65 20.56
C GLU A 100 -38.67 16.15 21.56
N VAL A 101 -39.03 15.13 22.34
CA VAL A 101 -38.13 14.46 23.28
C VAL A 101 -37.11 13.65 22.47
N VAL A 102 -35.93 14.23 22.22
CA VAL A 102 -34.78 13.49 21.68
C VAL A 102 -33.99 12.91 22.86
N PRO A 103 -33.70 11.58 22.90
CA PRO A 103 -33.23 10.90 24.11
C PRO A 103 -31.73 11.14 24.39
N PRO A 104 -31.23 10.83 25.60
CA PRO A 104 -29.80 10.87 25.97
C PRO A 104 -28.92 10.05 25.00
N PRO A 105 -27.57 10.26 24.98
CA PRO A 105 -26.65 9.59 24.06
C PRO A 105 -26.99 8.11 23.98
N THR A 106 -27.49 7.68 22.82
CA THR A 106 -27.97 6.31 22.67
C THR A 106 -26.81 5.36 22.89
N HIS A 107 -27.05 4.28 23.63
CA HIS A 107 -26.11 3.17 23.84
C HIS A 107 -25.50 2.66 22.50
N GLU A 108 -26.17 2.90 21.37
CA GLU A 108 -25.70 2.58 20.03
C GLU A 108 -24.51 3.43 19.55
N SER A 109 -24.47 4.74 19.83
CA SER A 109 -23.33 5.60 19.44
C SER A 109 -22.10 5.30 20.29
N GLU A 110 -22.30 4.99 21.57
CA GLU A 110 -21.24 4.56 22.47
C GLU A 110 -20.73 3.16 22.09
N SER A 111 -21.65 2.23 21.77
CA SER A 111 -21.28 0.91 21.27
C SER A 111 -20.50 0.97 19.96
N LYS A 112 -20.91 1.83 19.00
CA LYS A 112 -20.16 2.04 17.75
C LYS A 112 -18.76 2.58 18.01
N ARG A 113 -18.61 3.53 18.95
CA ARG A 113 -17.32 4.06 19.36
C ARG A 113 -16.43 2.98 20.00
N GLU A 114 -17.00 2.15 20.86
CA GLU A 114 -16.29 1.03 21.47
C GLU A 114 -15.84 -0.02 20.45
N VAL A 115 -16.68 -0.33 19.45
CA VAL A 115 -16.33 -1.24 18.36
C VAL A 115 -15.18 -0.68 17.52
N LEU A 116 -15.21 0.62 17.19
CA LEU A 116 -14.13 1.28 16.46
C LEU A 116 -12.83 1.31 17.28
N LEU A 117 -12.91 1.60 18.57
CA LEU A 117 -11.74 1.58 19.46
C LEU A 117 -11.17 0.17 19.63
N ARG A 118 -12.02 -0.85 19.72
CA ARG A 118 -11.60 -2.26 19.78
C ARG A 118 -10.90 -2.65 18.49
N LYS A 119 -11.47 -2.32 17.33
CA LYS A 119 -10.88 -2.58 16.03
C LYS A 119 -9.55 -1.84 15.84
N ALA A 120 -9.47 -0.56 16.22
CA ALA A 120 -8.23 0.20 16.16
C ALA A 120 -7.13 -0.39 17.05
N LYS A 121 -7.48 -0.93 18.22
CA LYS A 121 -6.55 -1.66 19.11
C LYS A 121 -6.11 -2.99 18.49
N GLU A 122 -7.01 -3.74 17.89
CA GLU A 122 -6.70 -4.97 17.15
C GLU A 122 -5.75 -4.67 15.98
N ASP A 123 -6.06 -3.68 15.15
CA ASP A 123 -5.23 -3.26 14.02
C ASP A 123 -3.84 -2.81 14.50
N ARG A 124 -3.76 -2.03 15.58
CA ARG A 124 -2.48 -1.66 16.20
C ARG A 124 -1.70 -2.87 16.71
N ALA A 125 -2.36 -3.83 17.36
CA ALA A 125 -1.73 -5.06 17.82
C ALA A 125 -1.24 -5.92 16.65
N THR A 126 -1.97 -5.97 15.53
CA THR A 126 -1.52 -6.67 14.32
C THR A 126 -0.32 -6.00 13.69
N LEU A 127 -0.28 -4.66 13.62
CA LEU A 127 0.86 -3.89 13.13
C LEU A 127 2.09 -4.09 14.02
N ASP A 128 1.92 -4.02 15.33
CA ASP A 128 3.00 -4.25 16.29
C ASP A 128 3.47 -5.71 16.23
N GLY A 129 2.57 -6.67 16.02
CA GLY A 129 2.90 -8.07 15.77
C GLY A 129 3.60 -8.31 14.42
N MET A 130 3.33 -7.51 13.39
CA MET A 130 4.07 -7.55 12.12
C MET A 130 5.47 -6.94 12.29
N LYS A 131 5.59 -5.81 12.99
CA LYS A 131 6.88 -5.19 13.33
C LYS A 131 7.75 -6.12 14.19
N ALA A 132 7.17 -6.76 15.21
CA ALA A 132 7.87 -7.71 16.08
C ALA A 132 8.31 -9.00 15.36
N ARG A 133 7.57 -9.43 14.33
CA ARG A 133 7.95 -10.55 13.45
C ARG A 133 9.06 -10.20 12.45
N GLY A 134 9.71 -9.05 12.58
CA GLY A 134 10.80 -8.64 11.70
C GLY A 134 10.33 -8.11 10.34
N CYS A 135 9.02 -7.94 10.12
CA CYS A 135 8.49 -7.16 8.98
C CYS A 135 8.51 -5.64 9.29
N GLY A 136 9.55 -5.18 9.98
CA GLY A 136 9.77 -3.77 10.25
C GLY A 136 10.71 -3.16 9.22
N ILE A 137 10.17 -2.38 8.27
CA ILE A 137 10.80 -1.28 7.51
C ILE A 137 12.08 -1.61 6.70
N ALA A 138 12.72 -2.77 6.86
CA ALA A 138 13.70 -3.28 5.92
C ALA A 138 12.95 -3.83 4.71
N ALA A 139 13.22 -3.29 3.53
CA ALA A 139 12.72 -3.83 2.28
C ALA A 139 12.96 -5.35 2.29
N PRO A 140 11.93 -6.19 2.16
CA PRO A 140 12.14 -7.62 2.22
C PRO A 140 13.09 -7.98 1.07
N GLU A 141 14.18 -8.68 1.38
CA GLU A 141 15.11 -9.24 0.39
C GLU A 141 14.41 -10.39 -0.36
N ILE A 142 13.32 -10.06 -1.05
CA ILE A 142 12.56 -10.98 -1.87
C ILE A 142 13.42 -11.22 -3.10
N THR A 143 13.95 -12.44 -3.21
CA THR A 143 14.63 -12.87 -4.44
C THR A 143 13.66 -12.75 -5.61
N PHE A 144 14.12 -12.36 -6.81
CA PHE A 144 13.27 -12.19 -8.00
C PHE A 144 12.31 -13.36 -8.28
N SER A 145 12.73 -14.59 -7.98
CA SER A 145 11.90 -15.80 -8.07
C SER A 145 10.71 -15.80 -7.10
N GLN A 146 10.89 -15.30 -5.88
CA GLN A 146 9.83 -15.17 -4.89
C GLN A 146 8.85 -14.05 -5.28
N LEU A 147 9.34 -12.96 -5.86
CA LEU A 147 8.51 -11.88 -6.37
C LEU A 147 7.57 -12.38 -7.47
N ASN A 148 8.09 -13.15 -8.44
CA ASN A 148 7.27 -13.75 -9.50
C ASN A 148 6.22 -14.71 -8.94
N ARG A 149 6.58 -15.56 -7.97
CA ARG A 149 5.60 -16.45 -7.31
C ARG A 149 4.49 -15.68 -6.60
N LEU A 150 4.83 -14.56 -5.94
CA LEU A 150 3.84 -13.70 -5.29
C LEU A 150 2.96 -12.99 -6.32
N GLN A 151 3.51 -12.58 -7.46
CA GLN A 151 2.77 -11.95 -8.55
C GLN A 151 1.79 -12.94 -9.21
N GLU A 152 2.20 -14.17 -9.48
CA GLU A 152 1.34 -15.25 -9.98
C GLU A 152 0.23 -15.58 -8.98
N SER A 153 0.58 -15.71 -7.68
CA SER A 153 -0.41 -15.95 -6.63
C SER A 153 -1.45 -14.82 -6.53
N ASN A 154 -1.00 -13.57 -6.64
CA ASN A 154 -1.90 -12.42 -6.65
C ASN A 154 -2.77 -12.36 -7.92
N ALA A 155 -2.24 -12.75 -9.08
CA ALA A 155 -3.03 -12.84 -10.31
C ALA A 155 -4.15 -13.89 -10.16
N ASN A 156 -3.82 -15.08 -9.69
CA ASN A 156 -4.78 -16.16 -9.45
C ASN A 156 -5.89 -15.73 -8.48
N LYS A 157 -5.52 -15.09 -7.34
CA LYS A 157 -6.50 -14.58 -6.37
C LYS A 157 -7.39 -13.48 -6.96
N LYS A 158 -6.86 -12.60 -7.80
CA LYS A 158 -7.65 -11.56 -8.48
C LYS A 158 -8.69 -12.18 -9.41
N ASP A 159 -8.31 -13.23 -10.13
CA ASP A 159 -9.23 -13.89 -11.04
C ASP A 159 -10.30 -14.71 -10.30
N GLU A 160 -9.95 -15.37 -9.19
CA GLU A 160 -10.95 -15.97 -8.29
C GLU A 160 -11.94 -14.94 -7.73
N ILE A 161 -11.46 -13.76 -7.34
CA ILE A 161 -12.31 -12.69 -6.83
C ILE A 161 -13.25 -12.20 -7.92
N LYS A 162 -12.75 -12.00 -9.16
CA LYS A 162 -13.60 -11.62 -10.30
C LYS A 162 -14.66 -12.68 -10.58
N GLU A 163 -14.30 -13.96 -10.52
CA GLU A 163 -15.26 -15.04 -10.73
C GLU A 163 -16.34 -15.05 -9.64
N LYS A 164 -15.95 -14.93 -8.37
CA LYS A 164 -16.90 -14.83 -7.24
C LYS A 164 -17.80 -13.60 -7.37
N GLN A 165 -17.25 -12.46 -7.78
CA GLN A 165 -18.03 -11.25 -8.03
C GLN A 165 -18.98 -11.41 -9.21
N ALA A 166 -18.56 -12.07 -10.30
CA ALA A 166 -19.42 -12.37 -11.43
C ALA A 166 -20.57 -13.31 -11.03
N ARG A 167 -20.29 -14.34 -10.23
CA ARG A 167 -21.31 -15.20 -9.63
C ARG A 167 -22.27 -14.38 -8.77
N LEU A 168 -21.76 -13.55 -7.86
CA LEU A 168 -22.59 -12.68 -7.01
C LEU A 168 -23.45 -11.71 -7.83
N ARG A 169 -22.92 -11.12 -8.90
CA ARG A 169 -23.69 -10.26 -9.81
C ARG A 169 -24.77 -11.04 -10.56
N ALA A 170 -24.49 -12.27 -10.99
CA ALA A 170 -25.49 -13.15 -11.58
C ALA A 170 -26.62 -13.49 -10.60
N PHE A 171 -26.35 -13.47 -9.28
CA PHE A 171 -27.36 -13.65 -8.23
C PHE A 171 -27.97 -12.32 -7.73
N GLN A 172 -27.38 -11.15 -8.02
CA GLN A 172 -27.96 -9.85 -7.70
C GLN A 172 -29.12 -9.57 -8.64
N GLY A 173 -30.34 -9.78 -8.15
CA GLY A 173 -31.59 -9.60 -8.91
C GLY A 173 -32.39 -10.89 -9.10
N LEU A 174 -31.84 -12.05 -8.75
CA LEU A 174 -32.64 -13.27 -8.63
C LEU A 174 -33.50 -13.18 -7.35
N PRO A 175 -34.82 -13.44 -7.41
CA PRO A 175 -35.63 -13.56 -6.22
C PRO A 175 -35.08 -14.70 -5.35
N ALA A 176 -35.21 -14.54 -4.02
CA ALA A 176 -34.75 -15.56 -3.07
C ALA A 176 -35.31 -16.93 -3.46
N ASN A 177 -34.42 -17.93 -3.63
CA ASN A 177 -34.84 -19.28 -3.97
C ASN A 177 -35.54 -19.92 -2.75
N LEU A 178 -36.87 -19.80 -2.72
CA LEU A 178 -37.72 -20.27 -1.63
C LEU A 178 -37.65 -21.78 -1.46
N ASP A 179 -37.40 -22.53 -2.53
CA ASP A 179 -37.31 -23.98 -2.47
C ASP A 179 -36.02 -24.44 -1.77
N LEU A 180 -34.89 -23.78 -2.06
CA LEU A 180 -33.66 -23.99 -1.30
C LEU A 180 -33.82 -23.62 0.19
N ALA A 181 -34.55 -22.54 0.48
CA ALA A 181 -34.83 -22.14 1.86
C ALA A 181 -35.74 -23.15 2.57
N ARG A 182 -36.74 -23.71 1.88
CA ARG A 182 -37.62 -24.77 2.38
C ARG A 182 -36.84 -26.06 2.66
N ASP A 183 -35.93 -26.45 1.76
CA ASP A 183 -35.09 -27.63 1.96
C ASP A 183 -34.16 -27.46 3.16
N LYS A 184 -33.51 -26.29 3.30
CA LYS A 184 -32.70 -25.97 4.48
C LYS A 184 -33.52 -25.92 5.78
N LEU A 185 -34.75 -25.43 5.72
CA LEU A 185 -35.66 -25.44 6.87
C LEU A 185 -36.07 -26.86 7.26
N ARG A 186 -36.29 -27.72 6.27
CA ARG A 186 -36.62 -29.13 6.49
C ARG A 186 -35.46 -29.88 7.14
N THR A 187 -34.24 -29.74 6.63
CA THR A 187 -33.06 -30.38 7.24
C THR A 187 -32.79 -29.87 8.65
N ALA A 188 -32.97 -28.57 8.90
CA ALA A 188 -32.86 -28.00 10.24
C ALA A 188 -33.91 -28.57 11.21
N ARG A 189 -35.16 -28.79 10.75
CA ARG A 189 -36.21 -29.44 11.55
C ARG A 189 -35.91 -30.90 11.84
N GLU A 190 -35.37 -31.64 10.87
CA GLU A 190 -34.97 -33.03 11.06
C GLU A 190 -33.87 -33.13 12.14
N ALA A 191 -32.83 -32.30 12.06
CA ALA A 191 -31.79 -32.20 13.08
C ALA A 191 -32.33 -31.79 14.46
N GLN A 192 -33.29 -30.86 14.50
CA GLN A 192 -33.95 -30.48 15.76
C GLN A 192 -34.71 -31.66 16.37
N MET A 193 -35.45 -32.43 15.58
CA MET A 193 -36.18 -33.59 16.09
C MET A 193 -35.23 -34.68 16.60
N GLU A 194 -34.08 -34.88 15.95
CA GLU A 194 -33.06 -35.79 16.46
C GLU A 194 -32.54 -35.35 17.82
N LEU A 195 -32.24 -34.06 17.99
CA LEU A 195 -31.85 -33.48 19.28
C LEU A 195 -32.93 -33.63 20.36
N VAL A 196 -34.21 -33.48 19.99
CA VAL A 196 -35.32 -33.71 20.93
C VAL A 196 -35.39 -35.17 21.33
N ARG A 197 -35.28 -36.12 20.39
CA ARG A 197 -35.27 -37.55 20.69
C ARG A 197 -34.10 -37.95 21.57
N THR A 198 -32.90 -37.42 21.33
CA THR A 198 -31.74 -37.71 22.20
C THR A 198 -31.93 -37.11 23.58
N ARG A 199 -32.48 -35.89 23.69
CA ARG A 199 -32.86 -35.28 24.97
C ARG A 199 -33.88 -36.13 25.73
N GLU A 200 -34.96 -36.55 25.09
CA GLU A 200 -35.99 -37.39 25.71
C GLU A 200 -35.43 -38.73 26.17
N LYS A 201 -34.58 -39.36 25.36
CA LYS A 201 -33.88 -40.59 25.72
C LYS A 201 -33.01 -40.41 26.96
N LEU A 202 -32.23 -39.33 27.03
CA LEU A 202 -31.40 -39.01 28.19
C LEU A 202 -32.25 -38.74 29.43
N LEU A 203 -33.32 -37.95 29.31
CA LEU A 203 -34.24 -37.68 30.42
C LEU A 203 -34.92 -38.95 30.93
N GLY A 204 -35.31 -39.86 30.03
CA GLY A 204 -35.87 -41.17 30.40
C GLY A 204 -34.87 -42.05 31.15
N GLN A 205 -33.60 -42.08 30.71
CA GLN A 205 -32.55 -42.80 31.42
C GLN A 205 -32.26 -42.20 32.81
N MET A 206 -32.27 -40.88 32.94
CA MET A 206 -32.10 -40.20 34.23
C MET A 206 -33.27 -40.50 35.18
N ALA A 207 -34.51 -40.48 34.69
CA ALA A 207 -35.68 -40.81 35.50
C ALA A 207 -35.69 -42.27 35.98
N ALA A 208 -35.24 -43.21 35.14
CA ALA A 208 -35.15 -44.62 35.49
C ALA A 208 -34.02 -44.96 36.48
N GLY A 209 -32.98 -44.12 36.57
CA GLY A 209 -31.87 -44.30 37.53
C GLY A 209 -32.09 -43.62 38.89
N VAL A 210 -33.20 -42.89 39.07
CA VAL A 210 -33.57 -42.20 40.33
C VAL A 210 -34.69 -42.97 41.09
N ALA A 211 -35.27 -44.00 40.47
CA ALA A 211 -36.15 -44.98 41.12
C ALA A 211 -35.33 -46.17 41.65
#